data_AF-A0A4Q3S4M8-F1
#
_entry.id   AF-A0A4Q3S4M8-F1
#
_cell.length_a   1.000
_cell.length_b   1.000
_cell.length_c   1.000
_cell.angle_alpha   90.00
_cell.angle_beta   90.00
_cell.angle_gamma   90.00
#
_symmetry.space_group_name_H-M   'P 1'
#
loop_
_entity.id
_entity.type
_entity.pdbx_description
1 polymer ?
#
loop_
_entity_poly.entity_id
_entity_poly.type
_entity_poly.pdbx_seq_one_letter_code
_entity_poly.pdbx_strand_id
1 'polypeptide(L)'
;MADGEFTLKLDEETARRLRETAKARGVTPEALGAQILTDDLLLSPNDFDLPGIEDAELPGVEEDLLDIEEFDRTRMGVPWEEIRDWMNTWGKPERIPPPKVRKL
;
A
#
# COMPACT_ATOMS: atom_id res chain seq x y z
N MET A 1 20.21 -24.75 -14.31
CA MET A 1 19.26 -23.71 -13.87
C MET A 1 18.67 -23.14 -15.14
N ALA A 2 17.36 -22.96 -15.25
CA ALA A 2 16.77 -22.41 -16.48
C ALA A 2 17.23 -20.96 -16.65
N ASP A 3 17.50 -20.54 -17.88
CA ASP A 3 18.13 -19.25 -18.19
C ASP A 3 17.19 -18.04 -18.00
N GLY A 4 15.99 -18.25 -17.43
CA GLY A 4 15.04 -17.20 -17.04
C GLY A 4 14.24 -16.59 -18.19
N GLU A 5 14.27 -17.17 -19.39
CA GLU A 5 13.55 -16.64 -20.55
C GLU A 5 12.02 -16.79 -20.38
N PHE A 6 11.30 -15.67 -20.51
CA PHE A 6 9.85 -15.60 -20.44
C PHE A 6 9.30 -14.76 -21.61
N THR A 7 8.33 -15.31 -22.34
CA THR A 7 7.66 -14.60 -23.44
C THR A 7 6.18 -14.47 -23.15
N LEU A 8 5.69 -13.23 -23.14
CA LEU A 8 4.28 -12.90 -22.96
C LEU A 8 3.68 -12.38 -24.27
N LYS A 9 2.53 -12.92 -24.67
CA LYS A 9 1.73 -12.37 -25.77
C LYS A 9 0.72 -11.39 -25.20
N LEU A 10 0.79 -10.15 -25.66
CA LEU A 10 -0.11 -9.07 -25.29
C LEU A 10 -1.01 -8.72 -26.48
N ASP A 11 -2.22 -8.24 -26.20
CA ASP A 11 -3.03 -7.60 -27.23
C ASP A 11 -2.39 -6.28 -27.70
N GLU A 12 -2.84 -5.78 -28.85
CA GLU A 12 -2.26 -4.61 -29.51
C GLU A 12 -2.28 -3.36 -28.62
N GLU A 13 -3.38 -3.14 -27.90
CA GLU A 13 -3.58 -1.95 -27.06
C GLU A 13 -2.69 -2.01 -25.82
N THR A 14 -2.64 -3.16 -25.14
CA THR A 14 -1.76 -3.35 -23.97
C THR A 14 -0.29 -3.21 -24.36
N ALA A 15 0.12 -3.81 -25.49
CA ALA A 15 1.48 -3.67 -26.00
C ALA A 15 1.83 -2.23 -26.38
N ARG A 16 0.88 -1.48 -26.96
CA ARG A 16 1.04 -0.05 -27.28
C ARG A 16 1.25 0.77 -26.01
N ARG A 17 0.40 0.60 -24.99
CA ARG A 17 0.51 1.32 -23.70
C ARG A 17 1.81 1.02 -22.98
N LEU A 18 2.25 -0.24 -22.96
CA LEU A 18 3.52 -0.62 -22.35
C LEU A 18 4.69 0.11 -23.02
N ARG A 19 4.72 0.14 -24.35
CA ARG A 19 5.77 0.83 -25.12
C ARG A 19 5.77 2.34 -24.89
N GLU A 20 4.61 2.97 -24.88
CA GLU A 20 4.49 4.41 -24.64
C GLU A 20 4.95 4.79 -23.22
N THR A 21 4.54 3.99 -22.23
CA THR A 21 4.94 4.18 -20.83
C THR A 21 6.44 3.97 -20.64
N ALA A 22 6.99 2.92 -21.23
CA ALA A 22 8.43 2.64 -21.19
C ALA A 22 9.23 3.79 -21.82
N LYS A 23 8.78 4.30 -22.97
CA LYS A 23 9.37 5.46 -23.64
C LYS A 23 9.33 6.72 -22.77
N ALA A 24 8.19 7.00 -22.14
CA ALA A 24 8.04 8.14 -21.23
C ALA A 24 8.98 8.06 -20.02
N ARG A 25 9.31 6.84 -19.56
CA ARG A 25 10.20 6.56 -18.44
C ARG A 25 11.67 6.36 -18.84
N GLY A 26 12.00 6.38 -20.13
CA GLY A 26 13.37 6.16 -20.62
C GLY A 26 13.89 4.74 -20.41
N VAL A 27 13.00 3.74 -20.34
CA VAL A 27 13.34 2.31 -20.15
C VAL A 27 12.82 1.47 -21.33
N THR A 28 13.26 0.22 -21.43
CA THR A 28 12.72 -0.70 -22.45
C THR A 28 11.37 -1.28 -22.02
N PRO A 29 10.49 -1.67 -22.96
CA PRO A 29 9.23 -2.34 -22.64
C PRO A 29 9.42 -3.63 -21.83
N GLU A 30 10.49 -4.38 -22.08
CA GLU A 30 10.83 -5.61 -21.37
C GLU A 30 11.23 -5.33 -19.92
N ALA A 31 12.05 -4.30 -19.69
CA ALA A 31 12.45 -3.90 -18.34
C ALA A 31 11.24 -3.40 -17.53
N LEU A 32 10.37 -2.60 -18.15
CA LEU A 32 9.13 -2.16 -17.52
C LEU A 32 8.17 -3.32 -17.26
N GLY A 33 8.03 -4.25 -18.20
CA GLY A 33 7.19 -5.45 -18.03
C GLY A 33 7.70 -6.35 -16.92
N ALA A 34 9.01 -6.61 -16.86
CA ALA A 34 9.63 -7.39 -15.79
C ALA A 34 9.45 -6.71 -14.43
N GLN A 35 9.58 -5.38 -14.36
CA GLN A 35 9.29 -4.63 -13.13
C GLN A 35 7.84 -4.81 -12.70
N ILE A 36 6.86 -4.58 -13.60
CA ILE A 36 5.44 -4.71 -13.25
C ILE A 36 5.11 -6.13 -12.77
N LEU A 37 5.61 -7.16 -13.45
CA LEU A 37 5.41 -8.55 -13.03
C LEU A 37 6.07 -8.84 -11.68
N THR A 38 7.24 -8.24 -11.43
CA THR A 38 7.94 -8.39 -10.14
C THR A 38 7.17 -7.69 -9.04
N ASP A 39 6.71 -6.46 -9.27
CA ASP A 39 5.91 -5.69 -8.32
C ASP A 39 4.61 -6.43 -8.00
N ASP A 40 3.92 -7.00 -8.99
CA ASP A 40 2.69 -7.79 -8.77
C ASP A 40 2.96 -9.10 -7.98
N LEU A 41 4.08 -9.78 -8.26
CA LEU A 41 4.49 -10.97 -7.51
C LEU A 41 4.95 -10.66 -6.07
N LEU A 42 5.46 -9.45 -5.83
CA LEU A 42 5.87 -8.90 -4.53
C LEU A 42 4.76 -8.06 -3.88
N LEU A 43 3.56 -8.07 -4.45
CA LEU A 43 2.34 -7.55 -3.86
C LEU A 43 1.34 -8.70 -3.67
N SER A 44 1.87 -9.89 -3.37
CA SER A 44 1.07 -10.99 -2.87
C SER A 44 0.22 -10.48 -1.71
N PRO A 45 -1.04 -10.91 -1.55
CA PRO A 45 -1.80 -10.64 -0.33
C PRO A 45 -1.06 -11.08 0.94
N ASN A 46 -0.02 -11.92 0.80
CA ASN A 46 0.90 -12.32 1.86
C ASN A 46 2.14 -11.41 2.04
N ASP A 47 2.32 -10.29 1.33
CA ASP A 47 3.41 -9.35 1.67
C ASP A 47 3.13 -8.57 2.99
N PHE A 48 1.98 -8.85 3.60
CA PHE A 48 1.67 -8.60 5.00
C PHE A 48 1.89 -9.85 5.91
N ASP A 49 2.72 -10.83 5.52
CA ASP A 49 3.29 -11.87 6.42
C ASP A 49 4.31 -11.22 7.39
N LEU A 50 3.87 -10.16 8.05
CA LEU A 50 4.52 -9.65 9.24
C LEU A 50 4.29 -10.69 10.32
N PRO A 51 5.35 -11.26 10.94
CA PRO A 51 5.19 -12.26 11.98
C PRO A 51 4.27 -11.74 13.08
N GLY A 52 3.15 -12.44 13.34
CA GLY A 52 2.12 -12.04 14.29
C GLY A 52 0.90 -11.30 13.72
N ILE A 53 0.76 -11.21 12.38
CA ILE A 53 -0.41 -10.61 11.68
C ILE A 53 -1.18 -11.67 10.86
N GLU A 54 -0.83 -12.95 11.00
CA GLU A 54 -1.38 -14.10 10.26
C GLU A 54 -2.91 -14.22 10.28
N ASP A 55 -3.56 -13.71 11.33
CA ASP A 55 -5.02 -13.71 11.52
C ASP A 55 -5.61 -12.28 11.57
N ALA A 56 -4.84 -11.24 11.22
CA ALA A 56 -5.36 -9.88 11.23
C ALA A 56 -6.24 -9.66 10.00
N GLU A 57 -7.53 -9.46 10.22
CA GLU A 57 -8.39 -8.81 9.24
C GLU A 57 -7.84 -7.39 9.03
N LEU A 58 -7.07 -7.20 7.95
CA LEU A 58 -6.70 -5.86 7.53
C LEU A 58 -8.00 -5.16 7.13
N PRO A 59 -8.26 -3.94 7.65
CA PRO A 59 -9.45 -3.20 7.26
C PRO A 59 -9.47 -3.07 5.74
N GLY A 60 -10.55 -3.56 5.15
CA GLY A 60 -10.77 -3.46 3.72
C GLY A 60 -11.08 -2.01 3.34
N VAL A 61 -10.99 -1.70 2.05
CA VAL A 61 -11.38 -0.39 1.50
C VAL A 61 -12.80 0.01 1.91
N GLU A 62 -13.69 -0.96 2.15
CA GLU A 62 -15.06 -0.69 2.62
C GLU A 62 -15.11 -0.13 4.05
N GLU A 63 -14.26 -0.61 4.96
CA GLU A 63 -14.20 -0.10 6.33
C GLU A 63 -13.62 1.33 6.37
N ASP A 64 -12.58 1.60 5.57
CA ASP A 64 -12.02 2.95 5.42
C ASP A 64 -13.06 3.95 4.91
N LEU A 65 -13.93 3.54 3.98
CA LEU A 65 -15.00 4.40 3.47
C LEU A 65 -16.05 4.71 4.53
N LEU A 66 -16.40 3.73 5.38
CA LEU A 66 -17.32 3.91 6.50
C LEU A 66 -16.75 4.89 7.54
N ASP A 67 -15.45 4.76 7.85
CA ASP A 67 -14.77 5.65 8.79
C ASP A 67 -14.71 7.11 8.28
N ILE A 68 -14.49 7.31 6.98
CA ILE A 68 -14.53 8.63 6.35
C ILE A 68 -15.94 9.24 6.44
N GLU A 69 -16.98 8.47 6.10
CA GLU A 69 -18.37 8.93 6.18
C GLU A 69 -18.76 9.29 7.63
N GLU A 70 -18.37 8.45 8.59
CA GLU A 70 -18.60 8.71 10.01
C GLU A 70 -17.88 9.98 10.47
N PHE A 71 -16.63 10.19 10.06
CA PHE A 71 -15.90 11.41 10.35
C PHE A 71 -16.60 12.65 9.78
N ASP A 72 -17.08 12.60 8.54
CA ASP A 72 -17.76 13.73 7.93
C ASP A 72 -19.05 14.11 8.67
N ARG A 73 -19.78 13.10 9.16
CA ARG A 73 -21.01 13.27 9.96
C ARG A 73 -20.75 13.80 11.36
N THR A 74 -19.77 13.23 12.06
CA THR A 74 -19.60 13.43 13.51
C THR A 74 -18.50 14.43 13.86
N ARG A 75 -17.53 14.59 12.96
CA ARG A 75 -16.24 15.26 13.18
C ARG A 75 -15.47 14.70 14.37
N MET A 76 -15.72 13.44 14.72
CA MET A 76 -15.01 12.77 15.81
C MET A 76 -13.71 12.19 15.26
N GLY A 77 -12.58 12.59 15.84
CA GLY A 77 -11.27 12.09 15.45
C GLY A 77 -10.22 12.38 16.52
N VAL A 78 -8.96 12.15 16.19
CA VAL A 78 -7.83 12.54 17.03
C VAL A 78 -7.01 13.59 16.28
N PRO A 79 -6.60 14.70 16.92
CA PRO A 79 -5.71 15.65 16.28
C PRO A 79 -4.40 14.98 15.87
N TRP A 80 -3.95 15.25 14.64
CA TRP A 80 -2.73 14.67 14.09
C TRP A 80 -1.50 14.86 14.99
N GLU A 81 -1.34 16.04 15.57
CA GLU A 81 -0.21 16.37 16.43
C GLU A 81 -0.12 15.43 17.65
N GLU A 82 -1.26 15.05 18.25
CA GLU A 82 -1.30 14.13 19.40
C GLU A 82 -0.99 12.70 18.99
N ILE A 83 -1.45 12.26 17.81
CA ILE A 83 -1.09 10.95 17.25
C ILE A 83 0.42 10.90 17.01
N ARG A 84 0.97 11.92 16.36
CA ARG A 84 2.40 12.01 16.06
C ARG A 84 3.23 11.98 17.34
N ASP A 85 2.87 12.78 18.33
CA ASP A 85 3.59 12.84 19.60
C ASP A 85 3.52 11.49 20.34
N TRP A 86 2.39 10.80 20.30
CA TRP A 86 2.26 9.45 20.85
C TRP A 86 3.13 8.42 20.11
N MET A 87 3.09 8.38 18.79
CA MET A 87 3.90 7.48 17.96
C MET A 87 5.40 7.69 18.20
N ASN A 88 5.84 8.94 18.40
CA ASN A 88 7.23 9.27 18.70
C ASN A 88 7.75 8.69 20.02
N THR A 89 6.86 8.23 20.90
CA THR A 89 7.22 7.57 22.18
C THR A 89 7.24 6.04 22.09
N TRP A 90 6.83 5.45 20.97
CA TRP A 90 6.84 3.99 20.82
C TRP A 90 8.27 3.45 20.87
N GLY A 91 8.46 2.35 21.59
CA GLY A 91 9.79 1.75 21.81
C GLY A 91 10.67 2.51 22.82
N LYS A 92 10.17 3.57 23.47
CA LYS A 92 10.90 4.34 24.49
C LYS A 92 10.32 4.12 25.90
N PRO A 93 11.12 4.29 26.97
CA PRO A 93 10.63 4.21 28.35
C PRO A 93 9.55 5.24 28.68
N GLU A 94 9.57 6.41 28.04
CA GLU A 94 8.64 7.52 28.29
C GLU A 94 7.35 7.41 27.45
N ARG A 95 6.85 6.19 27.21
CA ARG A 95 5.64 5.99 26.40
C ARG A 95 4.43 6.69 27.02
N ILE A 96 3.85 7.63 26.28
CA ILE A 96 2.62 8.33 26.69
C ILE A 96 1.38 7.50 26.33
N PRO A 97 0.25 7.65 27.05
CA PRO A 97 -0.98 6.94 26.72
C PRO A 97 -1.49 7.33 25.32
N PRO A 98 -2.22 6.44 24.63
CA PRO A 98 -2.85 6.76 23.37
C PRO A 98 -3.84 7.93 23.52
N PRO A 99 -3.84 8.88 22.57
CA PRO A 99 -4.76 10.01 22.59
C PRO A 99 -6.21 9.56 22.38
N LYS A 100 -7.16 10.38 22.85
CA LYS A 100 -8.59 10.04 22.85
C LYS A 100 -9.33 10.72 21.70
N VAL A 101 -10.24 9.97 21.08
CA VAL A 101 -11.17 10.49 20.08
C VAL A 101 -12.04 11.58 20.70
N ARG A 102 -12.16 12.70 19.99
CA ARG A 102 -13.00 13.84 20.36
C ARG A 102 -13.43 14.60 19.12
N LYS A 103 -14.33 15.57 19.29
CA LYS A 103 -14.71 16.43 18.19
C LYS A 103 -13.52 17.31 17.76
N LEU A 104 -13.18 17.27 16.47
CA LEU A 104 -12.16 18.09 15.81
C LEU A 104 -12.73 19.42 15.32
#